data_AF-A0A2V6BSD7-F1
#
_entry.id   AF-A0A2V6BSD7-F1
#
_cell.length_a   1.000
_cell.length_b   1.000
_cell.length_c   1.000
_cell.angle_alpha   90.00
_cell.angle_beta   90.00
_cell.angle_gamma   90.00
#
_symmetry.space_group_name_H-M   'P 1'
#
loop_
_entity.id
_entity.type
_entity.pdbx_description
1 polymer ?
#
loop_
_entity_poly.entity_id
_entity_poly.type
_entity_poly.pdbx_seq_one_letter_code
_entity_poly.pdbx_strand_id
1 'polypeptide(L)' 'MKITNVIARFLLGLIFLTFGLNGFLHFLPASLPSGTAGQFVGALFVSHYLVVVFLLQLVAAVLLVINRYVPLALALLAPV' A
#
# COMPACT_ATOMS: atom_id res chain seq x y z
N MET A 1 -27.06 -5.32 1.77
CA MET A 1 -25.62 -5.66 1.76
C MET A 1 -24.78 -4.95 0.69
N LYS A 2 -25.37 -4.31 -0.36
CA LYS A 2 -24.59 -3.58 -1.38
C LYS A 2 -23.84 -2.35 -0.82
N ILE A 3 -24.48 -1.58 0.05
CA ILE A 3 -23.90 -0.36 0.63
C ILE A 3 -22.67 -0.67 1.49
N THR A 4 -22.76 -1.69 2.36
CA THR A 4 -21.65 -2.14 3.21
C THR A 4 -20.42 -2.51 2.39
N ASN A 5 -20.62 -3.21 1.26
CA ASN A 5 -19.50 -3.62 0.40
C ASN A 5 -18.84 -2.43 -0.30
N VAL A 6 -19.63 -1.43 -0.71
CA VAL A 6 -19.10 -0.18 -1.31
C VAL A 6 -18.30 0.61 -0.27
N ILE A 7 -18.81 0.73 0.95
CA ILE A 7 -18.11 1.43 2.05
C ILE A 7 -16.79 0.73 2.38
N ALA A 8 -16.80 -0.59 2.58
CA ALA A 8 -15.60 -1.36 2.89
C ALA A 8 -14.55 -1.22 1.77
N ARG A 9 -14.97 -1.28 0.51
CA ARG A 9 -14.08 -1.10 -0.65
C ARG A 9 -13.45 0.29 -0.66
N PHE A 10 -14.24 1.34 -0.45
CA PHE A 10 -13.73 2.71 -0.42
C PHE A 10 -12.76 2.93 0.74
N LEU A 11 -13.09 2.44 1.93
CA LEU A 11 -12.21 2.54 3.10
C LEU A 11 -10.88 1.82 2.85
N LEU A 12 -10.94 0.57 2.36
CA LEU A 12 -9.75 -0.21 2.04
C LEU A 12 -8.89 0.51 1.00
N GLY A 13 -9.50 0.94 -0.11
CA GLY A 13 -8.80 1.67 -1.17
C GLY A 13 -8.16 2.96 -0.68
N LEU A 14 -8.86 3.72 0.18
CA LEU A 14 -8.33 4.97 0.73
C LEU A 14 -7.14 4.73 1.67
N ILE A 15 -7.21 3.71 2.53
CA ILE A 15 -6.11 3.33 3.43
C ILE A 15 -4.86 2.94 2.61
N PHE A 16 -5.00 2.04 1.63
CA PHE A 16 -3.84 1.63 0.84
C PHE A 16 -3.31 2.76 -0.04
N LEU A 17 -4.16 3.69 -0.49
CA LEU A 17 -3.74 4.85 -1.26
C LEU A 17 -2.94 5.84 -0.40
N THR A 18 -3.36 6.10 0.85
CA THR A 18 -2.59 6.96 1.76
C THR A 18 -1.27 6.30 2.15
N PHE A 19 -1.22 5.01 2.47
CA PHE A 19 0.05 4.36 2.79
C PHE A 19 0.98 4.19 1.58
N GLY A 20 0.43 3.87 0.40
CA GLY A 20 1.21 3.78 -0.84
C GLY A 20 1.84 5.13 -1.21
N LEU A 21 1.07 6.22 -1.09
CA LEU A 21 1.58 7.57 -1.34
C LEU A 21 2.58 8.01 -0.25
N ASN A 22 2.47 7.46 0.98
CA ASN A 22 3.40 7.75 2.08
C ASN A 22 4.81 7.24 1.78
N GLY A 23 4.92 6.11 1.08
CA GLY A 23 6.21 5.58 0.66
C GLY A 23 7.01 6.53 -0.25
N PHE A 24 6.35 7.49 -0.90
CA PHE A 24 6.99 8.48 -1.78
C PHE A 24 7.11 9.86 -1.12
N LEU A 25 6.00 10.34 -0.56
CA LEU A 25 5.91 11.70 -0.01
C LEU A 25 6.30 11.78 1.47
N HIS A 26 6.47 10.64 2.16
CA HIS A 26 6.96 10.56 3.55
C HIS A 26 6.21 11.46 4.55
N PHE A 27 4.88 11.57 4.41
CA PHE A 27 4.05 12.45 5.25
C PHE A 27 3.74 11.90 6.65
N LEU A 28 3.80 10.58 6.84
CA LEU A 28 3.73 9.92 8.14
C LEU A 28 5.15 9.51 8.54
N PRO A 29 5.78 10.21 9.50
CA PRO A 29 7.07 9.82 10.03
C PRO A 29 6.91 8.49 10.78
N ALA A 30 7.41 7.42 10.18
CA ALA A 30 7.56 6.13 10.83
C ALA A 30 8.97 6.05 11.42
N SER A 31 9.08 5.77 12.71
CA SER A 31 10.36 5.46 13.33
C SER A 31 10.90 4.15 12.78
N LEU A 32 12.08 4.20 12.15
CA LEU A 32 12.78 2.99 11.70
C LEU A 32 13.05 2.09 12.92
N PRO A 33 12.61 0.82 12.89
CA PRO A 33 12.93 -0.13 13.94
C PRO A 33 14.45 -0.25 14.11
N SER A 34 14.94 -0.22 15.34
CA SER A 34 16.36 -0.47 15.60
C SER A 34 16.69 -1.97 15.55
N GLY A 35 17.96 -2.31 15.28
CA GLY A 35 18.43 -3.70 15.21
C GLY A 35 18.35 -4.33 13.81
N THR A 36 18.24 -5.65 13.76
CA THR A 36 18.23 -6.44 12.51
C THR A 36 17.08 -6.06 11.57
N ALA A 37 15.92 -5.72 12.12
CA ALA A 37 14.78 -5.22 11.34
C ALA A 37 15.10 -3.92 10.59
N GLY A 38 15.81 -2.98 11.22
CA GLY A 38 16.25 -1.74 10.58
C GLY A 38 17.26 -1.96 9.47
N GLN A 39 18.19 -2.90 9.65
CA GLN A 39 19.17 -3.27 8.62
C GLN A 39 18.48 -3.88 7.38
N PHE A 40 17.49 -4.74 7.58
CA PHE A 40 16.71 -5.32 6.48
C PHE A 40 15.90 -4.26 5.72
N VAL A 41 15.18 -3.39 6.43
CA VAL A 41 14.43 -2.28 5.81
C VAL A 41 15.37 -1.32 5.07
N GLY A 42 16.53 -1.02 5.66
CA GLY A 42 17.57 -0.22 5.00
C GLY A 42 18.09 -0.86 3.72
N ALA A 43 18.32 -2.17 3.71
CA ALA A 43 18.73 -2.90 2.50
C ALA A 43 17.63 -2.86 1.40
N LEU A 44 16.36 -2.99 1.78
CA LEU A 44 15.23 -2.86 0.85
C LEU A 44 15.09 -1.43 0.30
N PHE A 45 15.43 -0.42 1.10
CA PHE A 45 15.44 0.98 0.68
C PHE A 45 16.56 1.26 -0.32
N VAL A 46 17.78 0.83 -0.03
CA VAL A 46 18.95 1.03 -0.93
C VAL A 46 18.79 0.26 -2.24
N SER A 47 18.21 -0.94 -2.20
CA SER A 47 17.91 -1.74 -3.40
C SER A 47 16.70 -1.24 -4.19
N HIS A 48 16.03 -0.17 -3.74
CA HIS A 48 14.81 0.39 -4.34
C HIS A 48 13.64 -0.61 -4.44
N TYR A 49 13.69 -1.72 -3.71
CA TYR A 49 12.62 -2.72 -3.71
C TYR A 49 11.32 -2.15 -3.12
N LEU A 50 11.44 -1.31 -2.08
CA LEU A 50 10.29 -0.63 -1.47
C LEU A 50 9.53 0.26 -2.47
N VAL A 51 10.22 0.84 -3.46
CA VAL A 51 9.59 1.64 -4.51
C VAL A 51 8.60 0.80 -5.32
N VAL A 52 8.98 -0.43 -5.66
CA VAL A 52 8.12 -1.37 -6.40
C VAL A 52 6.91 -1.78 -5.57
N VAL A 53 7.14 -2.07 -4.27
CA VAL A 53 6.06 -2.44 -3.34
C VAL A 53 5.06 -1.29 -3.19
N PHE A 54 5.53 -0.07 -2.93
CA PHE A 54 4.65 1.10 -2.80
C PHE A 54 3.95 1.46 -4.11
N LEU A 55 4.59 1.26 -5.27
CA LEU A 55 3.92 1.44 -6.57
C LEU A 55 2.79 0.44 -6.78
N LEU A 56 3.03 -0.86 -6.50
CA LEU A 56 2.00 -1.90 -6.61
C LEU A 56 0.83 -1.62 -5.66
N GLN A 57 1.14 -1.22 -4.42
CA GLN A 57 0.14 -0.81 -3.43
C GLN A 57 -0.71 0.37 -3.94
N LEU A 58 -0.06 1.41 -4.45
CA LEU A 58 -0.73 2.61 -4.96
C LEU A 58 -1.63 2.28 -6.17
N VAL A 59 -1.10 1.53 -7.14
CA VAL A 59 -1.85 1.14 -8.35
C VAL A 59 -3.05 0.27 -7.98
N ALA A 60 -2.85 -0.72 -7.10
CA ALA A 60 -3.94 -1.58 -6.65
C ALA A 60 -5.01 -0.80 -5.87
N ALA A 61 -4.61 0.14 -5.01
CA ALA A 61 -5.53 1.02 -4.30
C ALA A 61 -6.36 1.88 -5.25
N VAL A 62 -5.75 2.48 -6.27
CA VAL A 62 -6.45 3.28 -7.30
C VAL A 62 -7.46 2.42 -8.07
N LEU A 63 -7.06 1.22 -8.50
CA LEU A 63 -7.97 0.26 -9.16
C LEU A 63 -9.17 -0.09 -8.28
N LEU A 64 -8.93 -0.28 -6.99
CA LEU A 64 -9.95 -0.62 -6.00
C LEU A 64 -10.91 0.55 -5.76
N VAL A 65 -10.44 1.80 -5.73
CA VAL A 65 -11.30 3.00 -5.61
C VAL A 65 -12.16 3.19 -6.87
N ILE A 66 -11.57 3.07 -8.07
CA ILE A 66 -12.26 3.26 -9.36
C ILE A 66 -13.27 2.12 -9.67
N ASN A 67 -13.34 1.07 -8.85
CA ASN A 67 -14.15 -0.13 -9.08
C ASN A 67 -13.72 -0.92 -10.33
N ARG A 68 -12.44 -0.86 -10.71
CA ARG A 68 -11.94 -1.50 -11.92
C ARG A 68 -10.99 -2.63 -11.53
N TYR A 69 -11.24 -3.84 -12.03
CA TYR A 69 -10.45 -5.04 -11.70
C TYR A 69 -10.34 -5.32 -10.20
N VAL A 70 -11.45 -5.21 -9.45
CA VAL A 70 -11.49 -5.42 -7.99
C VAL A 70 -10.84 -6.74 -7.53
N PRO A 71 -11.06 -7.91 -8.18
CA PRO A 71 -10.40 -9.15 -7.79
C PRO A 71 -8.87 -9.10 -7.94
N LEU A 72 -8.38 -8.45 -9.01
CA LEU A 72 -6.94 -8.25 -9.25
C LEU A 72 -6.34 -7.30 -8.21
N ALA A 73 -7.03 -6.20 -7.92
CA ALA A 73 -6.60 -5.24 -6.91
C ALA A 73 -6.48 -5.89 -5.53
N LEU A 74 -7.44 -6.73 -5.15
CA LEU A 74 -7.38 -7.49 -3.90
C LEU A 74 -6.24 -8.53 -3.89
N ALA A 75 -6.01 -9.23 -5.00
CA ALA A 75 -4.91 -10.18 -5.11
C ALA A 75 -3.53 -9.49 -5.02
N LEU A 76 -3.42 -8.27 -5.56
CA LEU A 76 -2.20 -7.46 -5.49
C LEU A 76 -1.97 -6.86 -4.10
N LEU A 77 -3.04 -6.55 -3.36
CA LEU A 77 -2.95 -6.02 -1.99
C LEU A 77 -2.76 -7.12 -0.93
N ALA A 78 -3.09 -8.37 -1.22
CA ALA A 78 -2.96 -9.47 -0.26
C ALA A 78 -1.53 -9.73 0.25
N PRO A 79 -0.47 -9.65 -0.57
CA PRO A 79 0.91 -9.84 -0.13
C PRO A 79 1.63 -8.54 0.27
N VAL A 80 0.99 -7.37 0.15
CA VAL A 80 1.53 -6.05 0.57
C VAL A 80 1.31 -5.86 2.05
#